data_AF-A0A434WGV9-F1
#
_entry.id   AF-A0A434WGV9-F1
#
_cell.length_a   1.000
_cell.length_b   1.000
_cell.length_c   1.000
_cell.angle_alpha   90.00
_cell.angle_beta   90.00
_cell.angle_gamma   90.00
#
_symmetry.space_group_name_H-M   'P 1'
#
loop_
_entity.id
_entity.type
_entity.pdbx_description
1 polymer ?
#
loop_
_entity_poly.entity_id
_entity_poly.type
_entity_poly.pdbx_seq_one_letter_code
_entity_poly.pdbx_strand_id
1 'polypeptide(L)'
;GKALDLLPRRPKRLAVSGGGRRNPTMMAMLGRRAGVEVVQAEALGWKGDAVEAECFAFLAVRVLRGLPISFPSTTGVPQPMQGGKLAG
;
A
#
# COMPACT_ATOMS: atom_id res chain seq x y z
N GLY A 1 8.09 -2.32 -16.63
CA GLY A 1 8.96 -2.62 -15.46
C GLY A 1 8.36 -3.84 -14.80
N LYS A 2 9.09 -4.94 -14.72
CA LYS A 2 8.54 -6.31 -14.62
C LYS A 2 7.31 -6.46 -13.72
N ALA A 3 7.34 -5.96 -12.49
CA ALA A 3 6.21 -6.06 -11.56
C ALA A 3 4.93 -5.36 -12.05
N LEU A 4 5.05 -4.17 -12.66
CA LEU A 4 3.91 -3.43 -13.21
C LEU A 4 3.35 -4.05 -14.49
N ASP A 5 4.15 -4.88 -15.18
CA ASP A 5 3.76 -5.55 -16.42
C ASP A 5 2.90 -6.81 -16.11
N LEU A 6 2.92 -7.30 -14.86
CA LEU A 6 2.09 -8.40 -14.37
C LEU A 6 0.69 -7.96 -13.93
N LEU A 7 0.43 -6.65 -13.83
CA LEU A 7 -0.87 -6.14 -13.38
C LEU A 7 -1.90 -6.25 -14.52
N PRO A 8 -3.17 -6.60 -14.22
CA PRO A 8 -4.22 -6.69 -15.24
C PRO A 8 -4.40 -5.39 -16.04
N ARG A 9 -4.12 -4.26 -15.40
CA ARG A 9 -4.05 -2.94 -16.02
C ARG A 9 -2.86 -2.18 -15.47
N ARG A 10 -2.01 -1.70 -16.37
CA ARG A 10 -0.85 -0.88 -16.01
C ARG A 10 -1.29 0.43 -15.34
N PRO A 11 -0.75 0.78 -14.16
CA PRO A 11 -1.06 2.05 -13.51
C PRO A 11 -0.36 3.22 -14.21
N LYS A 12 -0.93 4.42 -14.08
CA LYS A 12 -0.30 5.67 -14.56
C LYS A 12 0.65 6.30 -13.55
N ARG A 13 0.42 6.01 -12.26
CA ARG A 13 1.13 6.60 -11.11
C ARG A 13 1.56 5.53 -10.12
N LEU A 14 2.72 5.73 -9.50
CA LEU A 14 3.23 4.94 -8.39
C LEU A 14 3.40 5.85 -7.17
N ALA A 15 2.54 5.67 -6.16
CA ALA A 15 2.67 6.39 -4.89
C ALA A 15 3.67 5.66 -3.97
N VAL A 16 4.67 6.38 -3.46
CA VAL A 16 5.77 5.79 -2.66
C VAL A 16 5.75 6.30 -1.23
N SER A 17 5.68 5.37 -0.28
CA SER A 17 5.76 5.59 1.17
C SER A 17 7.00 4.92 1.78
N GLY A 18 7.17 5.02 3.10
CA GLY A 18 8.30 4.47 3.84
C GLY A 18 9.61 5.25 3.64
N GLY A 19 10.66 4.86 4.36
CA GLY A 19 11.94 5.58 4.34
C GLY A 19 12.59 5.68 2.96
N GLY A 20 12.39 4.67 2.11
CA GLY A 20 12.93 4.63 0.75
C GLY A 20 12.47 5.80 -0.14
N ARG A 21 11.27 6.36 0.10
CA ARG A 21 10.75 7.52 -0.64
C ARG A 21 11.63 8.77 -0.53
N ARG A 22 12.45 8.86 0.53
CA ARG A 22 13.37 9.98 0.80
C ARG A 22 14.71 9.83 0.08
N ASN A 23 14.98 8.68 -0.55
CA ASN A 23 16.20 8.46 -1.31
C ASN A 23 16.03 8.97 -2.76
N PRO A 24 16.69 10.08 -3.15
CA PRO A 24 16.49 10.68 -4.47
C PRO A 24 16.94 9.78 -5.62
N THR A 25 18.04 9.04 -5.43
CA THR A 25 18.54 8.07 -6.43
C THR A 25 17.52 6.96 -6.65
N MET A 26 16.93 6.41 -5.59
CA MET A 26 15.90 5.39 -5.72
C MET A 26 14.65 5.93 -6.45
N MET A 27 14.19 7.14 -6.14
CA MET A 27 13.02 7.73 -6.79
C MET A 27 13.25 7.95 -8.29
N ALA A 28 14.44 8.47 -8.66
CA ALA A 28 14.82 8.64 -10.07
C ALA A 28 14.89 7.29 -10.80
N MET A 29 15.48 6.27 -10.17
CA MET A 29 15.58 4.92 -10.75
C MET A 29 14.21 4.25 -10.90
N LEU A 30 13.31 4.42 -9.93
CA LEU A 30 11.93 3.96 -10.00
C LEU A 30 11.22 4.61 -11.18
N GLY A 31 11.26 5.94 -11.31
CA GLY A 31 10.61 6.64 -12.43
C GLY A 31 11.10 6.15 -13.78
N ARG A 32 12.42 6.07 -13.96
CA ARG A 32 13.03 5.61 -15.21
C ARG A 32 12.68 4.17 -15.56
N ARG A 33 12.73 3.24 -14.59
CA ARG A 33 12.51 1.80 -14.84
C ARG A 33 11.03 1.42 -14.87
N ALA A 34 10.20 2.10 -14.09
CA ALA A 34 8.79 1.85 -14.02
C ALA A 34 8.06 2.50 -15.20
N GLY A 35 8.58 3.57 -15.80
CA GLY A 35 7.95 4.24 -16.95
C GLY A 35 6.56 4.77 -16.63
N VAL A 36 6.36 5.19 -15.37
CA VAL A 36 5.13 5.76 -14.83
C VAL A 36 5.52 6.92 -13.92
N GLU A 37 4.59 7.84 -13.69
CA GLU A 37 4.82 8.96 -12.77
C GLU A 37 5.00 8.43 -11.34
N VAL A 38 6.12 8.78 -10.70
CA VAL A 38 6.38 8.45 -9.30
C VAL A 38 5.99 9.65 -8.46
N VAL A 39 5.05 9.45 -7.54
CA VAL A 39 4.58 10.48 -6.61
C VAL A 39 4.91 10.06 -5.18
N GLN A 40 5.35 11.00 -4.35
CA GLN A 40 5.51 10.73 -2.93
C GLN A 40 4.14 10.66 -2.25
N ALA A 41 4.02 9.85 -1.19
CA ALA A 41 2.78 9.72 -0.42
C ALA A 41 2.23 11.08 0.07
N GLU A 42 3.11 12.03 0.38
CA GLU A 42 2.75 13.39 0.78
C GLU A 42 1.94 14.15 -0.29
N ALA A 43 2.15 13.86 -1.58
CA ALA A 43 1.37 14.48 -2.66
C ALA A 43 -0.11 14.03 -2.65
N LEU A 44 -0.43 12.95 -1.92
CA LEU A 44 -1.79 12.47 -1.67
C LEU A 44 -2.33 12.92 -0.31
N GLY A 45 -1.60 13.75 0.43
CA GLY A 45 -1.94 14.16 1.79
C GLY A 45 -1.66 13.11 2.86
N TRP A 46 -0.89 12.07 2.54
CA TRP A 46 -0.58 10.98 3.47
C TRP A 46 0.71 11.26 4.23
N LYS A 47 0.82 10.73 5.46
CA LYS A 47 2.07 10.76 6.22
C LYS A 47 2.97 9.62 5.73
N GLY A 48 3.85 9.90 4.78
CA GLY A 48 4.63 8.88 4.09
C GLY A 48 5.45 7.97 5.00
N ASP A 49 5.92 8.46 6.16
CA ASP A 49 6.66 7.66 7.13
C ASP A 49 5.77 6.80 8.04
N ALA A 50 4.48 7.12 8.14
CA ALA A 50 3.54 6.48 9.06
C ALA A 50 2.48 5.62 8.35
N VAL A 51 2.51 5.50 7.01
CA VAL A 51 1.48 4.78 6.23
C VAL A 51 1.23 3.37 6.76
N GLU A 52 2.28 2.64 7.15
CA GLU A 52 2.12 1.29 7.70
C GLU A 52 1.44 1.30 9.08
N ALA A 53 1.84 2.21 9.98
CA ALA A 53 1.21 2.37 11.29
C ALA A 53 -0.26 2.83 11.17
N GLU A 54 -0.56 3.77 10.28
CA GLU A 54 -1.92 4.22 9.98
C GLU A 54 -2.77 3.09 9.38
N CYS A 55 -2.18 2.23 8.55
CA CYS A 55 -2.84 1.03 8.04
C CYS A 55 -3.22 0.09 9.19
N PHE A 56 -2.32 -0.19 10.14
CA PHE A 56 -2.65 -1.01 11.31
C PHE A 56 -3.75 -0.40 12.17
N ALA A 57 -3.74 0.92 12.38
CA ALA A 57 -4.81 1.61 13.08
C ALA A 57 -6.17 1.46 12.37
N PHE A 58 -6.18 1.60 11.04
CA PHE A 58 -7.36 1.35 10.22
C PHE A 58 -7.86 -0.10 10.35
N LEU A 59 -6.95 -1.08 10.29
CA LEU A 59 -7.29 -2.50 10.49
C LEU A 59 -7.88 -2.75 11.88
N ALA A 60 -7.33 -2.14 12.95
CA ALA A 60 -7.86 -2.28 14.30
C ALA A 60 -9.32 -1.79 14.41
N VAL A 61 -9.64 -0.63 13.81
CA VAL A 61 -11.03 -0.12 13.77
C VAL A 61 -11.95 -1.06 12.99
N ARG A 62 -11.45 -1.72 11.94
CA ARG A 62 -12.23 -2.73 11.21
C ARG A 62 -12.51 -3.95 12.07
N VAL A 63 -11.54 -4.43 12.85
CA VAL A 63 -11.74 -5.52 13.82
C VAL A 63 -12.80 -5.14 14.86
N LEU A 64 -12.72 -3.94 15.44
CA LEU A 64 -13.72 -3.42 16.39
C LEU A 64 -15.13 -3.37 15.80
N ARG A 65 -15.27 -3.21 14.48
CA ARG A 65 -16.54 -3.15 13.76
C ARG A 65 -16.95 -4.48 13.11
N GLY A 66 -16.22 -5.57 13.34
CA GLY A 66 -16.49 -6.87 12.69
C GLY A 66 -16.36 -6.85 11.17
N LEU A 67 -15.52 -5.97 10.61
CA LEU A 67 -15.33 -5.82 9.17
C LEU A 67 -14.15 -6.66 8.66
N PRO A 68 -14.21 -7.17 7.42
CA PRO A 68 -13.09 -7.94 6.83
C PRO A 68 -11.78 -7.16 6.77
N ILE A 69 -10.65 -7.81 7.04
CA ILE A 69 -9.30 -7.22 6.93
C ILE A 69 -8.42 -7.93 5.90
N SER A 70 -8.86 -9.08 5.38
CA SER A 70 -8.21 -9.79 4.29
C SER A 70 -9.19 -10.07 3.16
N PHE A 71 -8.71 -10.02 1.92
CA PHE A 71 -9.51 -10.13 0.71
C PHE A 71 -8.90 -11.14 -0.27
N PRO A 72 -9.74 -11.83 -1.08
CA PRO A 72 -9.25 -12.84 -2.02
C PRO A 72 -8.18 -12.31 -2.98
N SER A 73 -8.34 -11.08 -3.46
CA SER A 73 -7.40 -10.45 -4.41
C SER A 73 -6.05 -10.05 -3.82
N THR A 74 -5.89 -10.04 -2.49
CA THR A 74 -4.63 -9.64 -1.84
C THR A 74 -3.88 -10.82 -1.24
N THR A 75 -4.55 -11.72 -0.51
CA THR A 75 -3.88 -12.85 0.17
C THR A 75 -4.38 -14.22 -0.25
N GLY A 76 -5.37 -14.32 -1.15
CA GLY A 76 -5.93 -15.61 -1.60
C GLY A 76 -6.93 -16.28 -0.64
N VAL A 77 -7.45 -15.56 0.37
CA VAL A 77 -8.56 -16.08 1.20
C VAL A 77 -9.80 -16.38 0.35
N PRO A 78 -10.65 -17.37 0.70
CA PRO A 78 -11.76 -17.82 -0.15
C PRO A 78 -12.89 -16.79 -0.31
N GLN A 79 -13.04 -15.90 0.68
CA GLN A 79 -13.99 -14.79 0.68
C GLN A 79 -13.41 -13.66 1.56
N PRO A 80 -13.98 -12.45 1.62
CA PRO A 80 -13.55 -11.44 2.57
C PRO A 80 -13.61 -11.96 4.01
N MET A 81 -12.47 -11.98 4.70
CA MET A 81 -12.35 -12.57 6.04
C MET A 81 -12.02 -11.51 7.08
N GLN A 82 -12.68 -11.62 8.25
CA GLN A 82 -12.26 -10.94 9.47
C GLN A 82 -10.94 -11.54 9.99
N GLY A 83 -10.31 -10.86 10.93
CA GLY A 83 -9.10 -11.32 11.60
C GLY A 83 -8.77 -10.44 12.78
N GLY A 84 -7.56 -10.58 13.33
CA GLY A 84 -7.16 -9.89 14.55
C GLY A 84 -7.84 -10.43 15.81
N LYS A 85 -7.36 -10.01 16.98
CA LYS A 85 -7.94 -10.33 18.28
C LYS A 85 -7.93 -9.09 19.15
N LEU A 86 -9.01 -8.85 19.88
CA LEU A 86 -9.05 -7.83 20.92
C LEU A 86 -8.43 -8.43 22.18
N ALA A 87 -7.34 -7.84 22.65
CA ALA A 87 -6.76 -8.14 23.95
C ALA A 87 -7.42 -7.21 24.97
N GLY A 88 -7.98 -7.80 26.03
CA GLY A 88 -8.54 -7.11 27.19
C GLY A 88 -7.78 -7.47 28.44
#